data_AF-A0A0F9FH26-F1
#
_entry.id   AF-A0A0F9FH26-F1
#
_cell.length_a   1.000
_cell.length_b   1.000
_cell.length_c   1.000
_cell.angle_alpha   90.00
_cell.angle_beta   90.00
_cell.angle_gamma   90.00
#
_symmetry.space_group_name_H-M   'P 1'
#
loop_
_entity.id
_entity.type
_entity.pdbx_description
1 polymer ?
#
loop_
_entity_poly.entity_id
_entity_poly.type
_entity_poly.pdbx_seq_one_letter_code
_entity_poly.pdbx_strand_id
1 'polypeptide(L)'
;LEDSNYPAFDTAAVILRRRGFSVLNPAETDAGSSDRPRSFYLRVDIANLLRATKIVILPGWEGSPGATLEVAIARELGLEVLTYPDLEPLSETIERPTRASVFPKTAEGRKQRPVASGVLDYFPDALVEIAHVSWVGNDQHNPGECLHWARGKSTDEADALIRHFLQRGGNDTDGARHSAKMAWRALALLQKEIERDRESA
;
A
#
# COMPACT_ATOMS: atom_id res chain seq x y z
N LEU A 1 -11.99 -17.10 -3.61
CA LEU A 1 -11.03 -18.15 -3.23
C LEU A 1 -11.85 -19.37 -2.89
N GLU A 2 -11.73 -20.44 -3.69
CA GLU A 2 -12.33 -21.73 -3.33
C GLU A 2 -11.77 -22.15 -1.95
N ASP A 3 -12.64 -22.54 -1.04
CA ASP A 3 -12.34 -23.05 0.32
C ASP A 3 -11.75 -22.08 1.36
N SER A 4 -11.89 -20.76 1.20
CA SER A 4 -11.42 -19.76 2.21
C SER A 4 -9.95 -19.91 2.66
N ASN A 5 -9.14 -20.66 1.89
CA ASN A 5 -7.74 -20.97 2.16
C ASN A 5 -7.46 -21.79 3.44
N TYR A 6 -8.44 -22.51 4.01
CA TYR A 6 -8.28 -23.30 5.25
C TYR A 6 -7.05 -24.24 5.25
N PRO A 7 -6.75 -25.02 4.18
CA PRO A 7 -5.62 -25.94 4.18
C PRO A 7 -4.25 -25.26 4.35
N ALA A 8 -4.11 -24.04 3.81
CA ALA A 8 -2.88 -23.27 3.94
C ALA A 8 -2.69 -22.75 5.37
N PHE A 9 -3.76 -22.30 6.01
CA PHE A 9 -3.78 -21.90 7.42
C PHE A 9 -3.40 -23.07 8.33
N ASP A 10 -3.99 -24.24 8.14
CA ASP A 10 -3.70 -25.43 8.96
C ASP A 10 -2.25 -25.87 8.81
N THR A 11 -1.75 -25.91 7.57
CA THR A 11 -0.36 -26.27 7.28
C THR A 11 0.62 -25.32 7.96
N ALA A 12 0.39 -24.01 7.82
CA ALA A 12 1.22 -22.98 8.45
C ALA A 12 1.16 -23.07 9.98
N ALA A 13 -0.02 -23.29 10.56
CA ALA A 13 -0.21 -23.42 12.00
C ALA A 13 0.58 -24.61 12.56
N VAL A 14 0.55 -25.77 11.90
CA VAL A 14 1.34 -26.94 12.30
C VAL A 14 2.83 -26.64 12.27
N ILE A 15 3.33 -26.00 11.21
CA ILE A 15 4.76 -25.69 11.05
C ILE A 15 5.21 -24.67 12.10
N LEU A 16 4.43 -23.60 12.31
CA LEU A 16 4.74 -22.57 13.31
C LEU A 16 4.73 -23.13 14.74
N ARG A 17 3.75 -24.00 15.07
CA ARG A 17 3.73 -24.70 16.36
C ARG A 17 4.95 -25.59 16.56
N ARG A 18 5.39 -26.30 15.51
CA ARG A 18 6.63 -27.10 15.54
C ARG A 18 7.89 -26.25 15.73
N ARG A 19 7.88 -25.01 15.27
CA ARG A 19 8.95 -24.01 15.49
C ARG A 19 8.89 -23.37 16.89
N GLY A 20 7.93 -23.75 17.75
CA GLY A 20 7.83 -23.31 19.14
C GLY A 20 6.88 -22.14 19.38
N PHE A 21 6.13 -21.69 18.36
CA PHE A 21 5.19 -20.58 18.52
C PHE A 21 3.83 -21.04 19.08
N SER A 22 3.22 -20.23 19.94
CA SER A 22 1.80 -20.32 20.25
C SER A 22 1.01 -19.67 19.12
N VAL A 23 0.24 -20.47 18.37
CA VAL A 23 -0.45 -20.01 17.15
C VAL A 23 -1.94 -19.83 17.41
N LEU A 24 -2.42 -18.60 17.20
CA LEU A 24 -3.84 -18.26 17.06
C LEU A 24 -4.19 -18.33 15.57
N ASN A 25 -4.96 -19.33 15.16
CA ASN A 25 -5.27 -19.58 13.75
C ASN A 25 -6.75 -19.21 13.46
N PRO A 26 -7.03 -18.23 12.58
CA PRO A 26 -8.39 -17.89 12.19
C PRO A 26 -9.22 -19.09 11.69
N ALA A 27 -8.58 -20.05 11.01
CA ALA A 27 -9.22 -21.28 10.51
C ALA A 27 -9.78 -22.19 11.61
N GLU A 28 -9.29 -22.07 12.85
CA GLU A 28 -9.74 -22.85 14.00
C GLU A 28 -10.90 -22.18 14.75
N THR A 29 -11.25 -20.93 14.38
CA THR A 29 -12.36 -20.19 14.98
C THR A 29 -13.69 -20.87 14.67
N ASP A 30 -14.55 -21.01 15.69
CA ASP A 30 -15.88 -21.65 15.57
C ASP A 30 -15.81 -23.05 14.92
N ALA A 31 -14.77 -23.83 15.24
CA ALA A 31 -14.50 -25.16 14.69
C ALA A 31 -14.38 -25.18 13.14
N GLY A 32 -13.98 -24.06 12.53
CA GLY A 32 -13.87 -23.93 11.08
C GLY A 32 -15.21 -23.72 10.37
N SER A 33 -16.31 -23.46 11.10
CA SER A 33 -17.58 -23.07 10.49
C SER A 33 -17.43 -21.77 9.70
N SER A 34 -18.19 -21.63 8.61
CA SER A 34 -18.35 -20.41 7.83
C SER A 34 -19.79 -19.87 7.84
N ASP A 35 -20.62 -20.36 8.77
CA ASP A 35 -22.06 -20.06 8.84
C ASP A 35 -22.37 -18.70 9.46
N ARG A 36 -21.37 -18.07 10.10
CA ARG A 36 -21.55 -16.77 10.75
C ARG A 36 -21.35 -15.61 9.77
N PRO A 37 -21.95 -14.44 10.03
CA PRO A 37 -21.64 -13.23 9.26
C PRO A 37 -20.15 -12.89 9.33
N ARG A 38 -19.59 -12.36 8.24
CA ARG A 38 -18.18 -11.91 8.17
C ARG A 38 -17.74 -11.03 9.36
N SER A 39 -18.63 -10.20 9.88
CA SER A 39 -18.34 -9.32 11.02
C SER A 39 -18.07 -10.07 12.34
N PHE A 40 -18.56 -11.31 12.47
CA PHE A 40 -18.26 -12.16 13.61
C PHE A 40 -16.79 -12.60 13.58
N TYR A 41 -16.34 -13.20 12.47
CA TYR A 41 -14.94 -13.66 12.32
C TYR A 41 -13.97 -12.50 12.45
N LEU A 42 -14.25 -11.36 11.79
CA LEU A 42 -13.39 -10.18 11.91
C LEU A 42 -13.24 -9.67 13.35
N ARG A 43 -14.28 -9.74 14.18
CA ARG A 43 -14.17 -9.37 15.61
C ARG A 43 -13.27 -10.33 16.37
N VAL A 44 -13.35 -11.62 16.07
CA VAL A 44 -12.48 -12.64 16.66
C VAL A 44 -11.03 -12.43 16.22
N ASP A 45 -10.80 -12.19 14.94
CA ASP A 45 -9.45 -11.97 14.39
C ASP A 45 -8.79 -10.73 15.01
N ILE A 46 -9.53 -9.62 15.12
CA ILE A 46 -9.03 -8.41 15.81
C ILE A 46 -8.74 -8.70 17.29
N ALA A 47 -9.61 -9.46 17.98
CA ALA A 47 -9.34 -9.84 19.37
C ALA A 47 -8.11 -10.74 19.51
N ASN A 48 -7.85 -11.60 18.53
CA ASN A 48 -6.65 -12.43 18.46
C ASN A 48 -5.39 -11.57 18.25
N LEU A 49 -5.44 -10.53 17.40
CA LEU A 49 -4.32 -9.59 17.21
C LEU A 49 -3.91 -8.91 18.53
N LEU A 50 -4.88 -8.50 19.36
CA LEU A 50 -4.60 -7.89 20.66
C LEU A 50 -3.88 -8.84 21.64
N ARG A 51 -3.89 -10.14 21.37
CA ARG A 51 -3.23 -11.19 22.16
C ARG A 51 -1.94 -11.69 21.53
N ALA A 52 -1.63 -11.27 20.32
CA ALA A 52 -0.48 -11.71 19.55
C ALA A 52 0.69 -10.74 19.71
N THR A 53 1.91 -11.26 19.53
CA THR A 53 3.13 -10.46 19.42
C THR A 53 3.60 -10.27 17.99
N LYS A 54 3.12 -11.15 17.09
CA LYS A 54 3.50 -11.25 15.68
C LYS A 54 2.28 -11.63 14.87
N ILE A 55 2.17 -11.13 13.65
CA ILE A 55 1.23 -11.64 12.65
C ILE A 55 2.04 -12.28 11.52
N VAL A 56 1.65 -13.50 11.13
CA VAL A 56 2.26 -14.20 9.99
C VAL A 56 1.25 -14.19 8.85
N ILE A 57 1.64 -13.62 7.71
CA ILE A 57 0.80 -13.49 6.52
C ILE A 57 1.18 -14.56 5.48
N LEU A 58 0.16 -15.19 4.90
CA LEU A 58 0.33 -16.20 3.85
C LEU A 58 0.47 -15.56 2.47
N PRO A 59 1.10 -16.23 1.49
CA PRO A 59 1.16 -15.74 0.12
C PRO A 59 -0.23 -15.38 -0.45
N GLY A 60 -0.33 -14.22 -1.11
CA GLY A 60 -1.59 -13.70 -1.67
C GLY A 60 -2.52 -13.00 -0.66
N TRP A 61 -2.03 -12.70 0.55
CA TRP A 61 -2.79 -11.98 1.58
C TRP A 61 -3.28 -10.60 1.11
N GLU A 62 -2.59 -9.96 0.15
CA GLU A 62 -2.92 -8.65 -0.41
C GLU A 62 -4.31 -8.64 -1.09
N GLY A 63 -4.74 -9.80 -1.60
CA GLY A 63 -6.07 -9.98 -2.19
C GLY A 63 -7.19 -10.15 -1.17
N SER A 64 -6.88 -10.24 0.13
CA SER A 64 -7.86 -10.44 1.20
C SER A 64 -8.16 -9.12 1.93
N PRO A 65 -9.40 -8.58 1.81
CA PRO A 65 -9.79 -7.38 2.56
C PRO A 65 -9.72 -7.55 4.09
N GLY A 66 -9.85 -8.79 4.60
CA GLY A 66 -9.69 -9.10 6.03
C GLY A 66 -8.23 -9.01 6.45
N ALA A 67 -7.36 -9.77 5.78
CA ALA A 67 -5.93 -9.79 6.09
C ALA A 67 -5.27 -8.40 5.92
N THR A 68 -5.70 -7.63 4.92
CA THR A 68 -5.20 -6.26 4.71
C THR A 68 -5.53 -5.34 5.89
N LEU A 69 -6.74 -5.45 6.44
CA LEU A 69 -7.15 -4.67 7.61
C LEU A 69 -6.38 -5.12 8.87
N GLU A 70 -6.21 -6.43 9.05
CA GLU A 70 -5.46 -7.00 10.18
C GLU A 70 -4.00 -6.57 10.18
N VAL A 71 -3.32 -6.56 9.03
CA VAL A 71 -1.94 -6.06 8.89
C VAL A 71 -1.86 -4.57 9.24
N ALA A 72 -2.84 -3.76 8.83
CA ALA A 72 -2.87 -2.35 9.18
C ALA A 72 -3.02 -2.13 10.69
N ILE A 73 -3.89 -2.90 11.35
CA ILE A 73 -4.07 -2.87 12.81
C ILE A 73 -2.79 -3.34 13.51
N ALA A 74 -2.22 -4.47 13.08
CA ALA A 74 -1.00 -5.03 13.66
C ALA A 74 0.16 -4.03 13.63
N ARG A 75 0.34 -3.31 12.50
CA ARG A 75 1.34 -2.25 12.36
C ARG A 75 1.12 -1.09 13.33
N GLU A 76 -0.12 -0.61 13.45
CA GLU A 76 -0.46 0.49 14.37
C GLU A 76 -0.23 0.10 15.84
N LEU A 77 -0.46 -1.18 16.17
CA LEU A 77 -0.20 -1.75 17.49
C LEU A 77 1.27 -2.10 17.73
N GLY A 78 2.16 -1.95 16.73
CA GLY A 78 3.58 -2.26 16.84
C GLY A 78 3.91 -3.76 16.84
N LEU A 79 3.03 -4.61 16.30
CA LEU A 79 3.32 -6.03 16.10
C LEU A 79 4.25 -6.24 14.92
N GLU A 80 5.11 -7.25 15.01
CA GLU A 80 5.95 -7.67 13.90
C GLU A 80 5.11 -8.41 12.85
N VAL A 81 5.17 -7.97 11.59
CA VAL A 81 4.48 -8.58 10.46
C VAL A 81 5.50 -9.42 9.69
N LEU A 82 5.28 -10.74 9.61
CA LEU A 82 6.20 -11.70 9.00
C LEU A 82 5.56 -12.40 7.80
N THR A 83 6.33 -12.66 6.74
CA THR A 83 5.89 -13.42 5.57
C THR A 83 6.05 -14.92 5.78
N TYR A 84 5.11 -15.72 5.30
CA TYR A 84 5.23 -17.18 5.25
C TYR A 84 5.74 -17.63 3.86
N PRO A 85 6.61 -18.65 3.75
CA PRO A 85 7.08 -19.59 4.79
C PRO A 85 8.36 -19.18 5.54
N ASP A 86 9.05 -18.16 5.05
CA ASP A 86 10.42 -17.86 5.47
C ASP A 86 10.49 -17.12 6.81
N LEU A 87 9.38 -16.52 7.26
CA LEU A 87 9.26 -15.71 8.47
C LEU A 87 10.15 -14.48 8.47
N GLU A 88 10.42 -13.96 7.28
CA GLU A 88 11.10 -12.69 7.12
C GLU A 88 10.14 -11.56 7.49
N PRO A 89 10.62 -10.48 8.13
CA PRO A 89 9.85 -9.26 8.25
C PRO A 89 9.31 -8.87 6.89
N LEU A 90 8.01 -8.55 6.82
CA LEU A 90 7.41 -8.00 5.62
C LEU A 90 8.15 -6.68 5.33
N SER A 91 9.15 -6.76 4.44
CA SER A 91 10.10 -5.69 4.21
C SER A 91 9.35 -4.49 3.64
N GLU A 92 9.22 -3.51 4.52
CA GLU A 92 8.77 -2.14 4.37
C GLU A 92 7.53 -1.89 3.50
N THR A 93 6.48 -1.45 4.21
CA THR A 93 5.77 -0.21 3.90
C THR A 93 5.87 0.19 2.43
N ILE A 94 4.82 -0.08 1.65
CA ILE A 94 4.64 0.66 0.40
C ILE A 94 4.83 2.14 0.76
N GLU A 95 5.96 2.74 0.37
CA GLU A 95 6.35 4.12 0.70
C GLU A 95 5.46 5.09 -0.08
N ARG A 96 4.19 5.08 0.31
CA ARG A 96 3.20 6.04 -0.10
C ARG A 96 3.11 7.08 1.00
N PRO A 97 3.21 8.36 0.67
CA PRO A 97 2.66 9.38 1.55
C PRO A 97 1.14 9.17 1.59
N THR A 98 0.66 8.37 2.56
CA THR A 98 -0.78 8.11 2.77
C THR A 98 -1.46 9.29 3.46
N ARG A 99 -0.68 10.25 3.97
CA ARG A 99 -1.16 11.46 4.64
C ARG A 99 -0.32 12.67 4.22
N ALA A 100 -1.00 13.79 3.93
CA ALA A 100 -0.34 15.05 3.65
C ALA A 100 0.36 15.60 4.91
N SER A 101 1.66 15.79 4.83
CA SER A 101 2.52 16.21 5.94
C SER A 101 2.68 17.72 6.08
N VAL A 102 2.34 18.49 5.05
CA VAL A 102 2.59 19.94 4.95
C VAL A 102 1.44 20.82 5.43
N PHE A 103 0.33 20.24 5.92
CA PHE A 103 -0.78 21.03 6.43
C PHE A 103 -0.37 21.77 7.72
N PRO A 104 -0.54 23.11 7.78
CA PRO A 104 -0.32 23.85 9.01
C PRO A 104 -1.24 23.36 10.14
N LYS A 105 -0.80 23.55 11.39
CA LYS A 105 -1.60 23.21 12.57
C LYS A 105 -2.80 24.16 12.77
N THR A 106 -2.72 25.39 12.27
CA THR A 106 -3.77 26.39 12.45
C THR A 106 -4.87 26.25 11.40
N ALA A 107 -6.12 26.49 11.81
CA ALA A 107 -7.27 26.45 10.91
C ALA A 107 -7.11 27.42 9.73
N GLU A 108 -6.60 28.62 9.99
CA GLU A 108 -6.40 29.63 8.95
C GLU A 108 -5.31 29.22 7.95
N GLY A 109 -4.19 28.66 8.42
CA GLY A 109 -3.15 28.14 7.53
C GLY A 109 -3.62 26.96 6.67
N ARG A 110 -4.57 26.16 7.16
CA ARG A 110 -5.15 25.05 6.38
C ARG A 110 -6.03 25.55 5.23
N LYS A 111 -6.79 26.63 5.42
CA LYS A 111 -7.63 27.23 4.36
C LYS A 111 -6.82 27.76 3.18
N GLN A 112 -5.57 28.13 3.41
CA GLN A 112 -4.64 28.57 2.36
C GLN A 112 -4.16 27.43 1.45
N ARG A 113 -4.51 26.16 1.74
CA ARG A 113 -4.19 24.98 0.94
C ARG A 113 -5.47 24.22 0.53
N PRO A 114 -6.33 24.81 -0.31
CA PRO A 114 -7.60 24.20 -0.69
C PRO A 114 -7.38 23.11 -1.75
N VAL A 115 -7.11 21.87 -1.32
CA VAL A 115 -6.78 20.75 -2.24
C VAL A 115 -7.91 20.46 -3.23
N ALA A 116 -9.16 20.41 -2.75
CA ALA A 116 -10.31 20.12 -3.62
C ALA A 116 -10.51 21.23 -4.65
N SER A 117 -10.86 22.44 -4.20
CA SER A 117 -11.18 23.56 -5.09
C SER A 117 -9.98 24.21 -5.77
N GLY A 118 -8.75 23.86 -5.42
CA GLY A 118 -7.52 24.43 -5.99
C GLY A 118 -6.77 23.49 -6.94
N VAL A 119 -7.09 22.19 -6.94
CA VAL A 119 -6.43 21.20 -7.81
C VAL A 119 -7.41 20.16 -8.33
N LEU A 120 -8.16 19.48 -7.45
CA LEU A 120 -9.05 18.39 -7.86
C LEU A 120 -10.16 18.88 -8.80
N ASP A 121 -10.80 20.00 -8.46
CA ASP A 121 -11.90 20.58 -9.24
C ASP A 121 -11.40 21.26 -10.52
N TYR A 122 -10.13 21.68 -10.58
CA TYR A 122 -9.54 22.36 -11.74
C TYR A 122 -9.05 21.39 -12.80
N PHE A 123 -8.48 20.26 -12.39
CA PHE A 123 -7.76 19.36 -13.29
C PHE A 123 -8.19 17.88 -13.17
N PRO A 124 -9.49 17.54 -13.12
CA PRO A 124 -9.93 16.17 -12.86
C PRO A 124 -9.40 15.17 -13.90
N ASP A 125 -9.51 15.49 -15.19
CA ASP A 125 -9.05 14.59 -16.26
C ASP A 125 -7.53 14.43 -16.27
N ALA A 126 -6.79 15.50 -16.03
CA ALA A 126 -5.33 15.44 -15.96
C ALA A 126 -4.87 14.57 -14.79
N LEU A 127 -5.57 14.62 -13.65
CA LEU A 127 -5.28 13.76 -12.51
C LEU A 127 -5.59 12.30 -12.78
N VAL A 128 -6.65 11.99 -13.56
CA VAL A 128 -6.92 10.62 -14.03
C VAL A 128 -5.77 10.12 -14.92
N GLU A 129 -5.28 10.93 -15.85
CA GLU A 129 -4.15 10.56 -16.71
C GLU A 129 -2.84 10.37 -15.91
N ILE A 130 -2.58 11.22 -14.92
CA ILE A 130 -1.43 11.09 -14.01
C ILE A 130 -1.55 9.80 -13.17
N ALA A 131 -2.75 9.46 -12.69
CA ALA A 131 -2.99 8.21 -11.99
C ALA A 131 -2.75 6.99 -12.92
N HIS A 132 -3.17 7.09 -14.18
CA HIS A 132 -2.95 6.04 -15.17
C HIS A 132 -1.46 5.80 -15.44
N VAL A 133 -0.61 6.84 -15.45
CA VAL A 133 0.86 6.68 -15.53
C VAL A 133 1.38 5.79 -14.40
N SER A 134 0.83 5.90 -13.18
CA SER A 134 1.22 5.04 -12.07
C SER A 134 0.84 3.59 -12.33
N TRP A 135 -0.35 3.34 -12.89
CA TRP A 135 -0.81 2.00 -13.23
C TRP A 135 0.06 1.37 -14.33
N VAL A 136 0.33 2.10 -15.42
CA VAL A 136 1.18 1.65 -16.53
C VAL A 136 2.58 1.31 -16.02
N GLY A 137 3.19 2.18 -15.22
CA GLY A 137 4.52 1.92 -14.66
C GLY A 137 4.55 0.72 -13.71
N ASN A 138 3.48 0.51 -12.94
CA ASN A 138 3.37 -0.65 -12.05
C ASN A 138 3.20 -1.95 -12.83
N ASP A 139 2.35 -1.98 -13.86
CA ASP A 139 2.17 -3.16 -14.71
C ASP A 139 3.48 -3.54 -15.44
N GLN A 140 4.25 -2.54 -15.90
CA GLN A 140 5.55 -2.77 -16.53
C GLN A 140 6.63 -3.30 -15.58
N HIS A 141 6.70 -2.78 -14.35
CA HIS A 141 7.83 -3.06 -13.45
C HIS A 141 7.52 -4.07 -12.34
N ASN A 142 6.25 -4.24 -12.00
CA ASN A 142 5.73 -5.07 -10.90
C ASN A 142 4.42 -5.80 -11.34
N PRO A 143 4.45 -6.60 -12.42
CA PRO A 143 3.25 -7.22 -12.98
C PRO A 143 2.57 -8.16 -11.98
N GLY A 144 1.25 -8.03 -11.84
CA GLY A 144 0.44 -8.82 -10.92
C GLY A 144 0.44 -8.34 -9.46
N GLU A 145 1.30 -7.38 -9.11
CA GLU A 145 1.31 -6.78 -7.77
C GLU A 145 0.27 -5.67 -7.64
N CYS A 146 -0.17 -5.41 -6.40
CA CYS A 146 -0.97 -4.23 -6.11
C CYS A 146 -0.21 -2.96 -6.49
N LEU A 147 -0.93 -1.96 -7.02
CA LEU A 147 -0.36 -0.67 -7.36
C LEU A 147 0.45 -0.14 -6.17
N HIS A 148 1.68 0.29 -6.39
CA HIS A 148 2.53 0.95 -5.40
C HIS A 148 3.61 1.84 -6.07
N TRP A 149 4.19 2.77 -5.32
CA TRP A 149 5.30 3.59 -5.82
C TRP A 149 6.63 2.95 -5.45
N ALA A 150 7.20 2.16 -6.37
CA ALA A 150 8.53 1.56 -6.22
C ALA A 150 9.63 2.61 -6.45
N ARG A 151 9.92 3.43 -5.44
CA ARG A 151 10.86 4.57 -5.51
C ARG A 151 12.27 4.19 -5.99
N GLY A 152 12.73 2.97 -5.67
CA GLY A 152 14.04 2.47 -6.13
C GLY A 152 14.12 2.13 -7.63
N LYS A 153 12.98 2.04 -8.34
CA LYS A 153 12.95 1.72 -9.77
C LYS A 153 13.10 2.95 -10.66
N SER A 154 12.98 4.15 -10.11
CA SER A 154 13.16 5.38 -10.87
C SER A 154 13.68 6.52 -9.99
N THR A 155 14.86 7.02 -10.35
CA THR A 155 15.64 7.96 -9.54
C THR A 155 16.06 9.23 -10.30
N ASP A 156 15.64 9.37 -11.56
CA ASP A 156 16.04 10.43 -12.47
C ASP A 156 14.90 11.43 -12.75
N GLU A 157 14.12 11.79 -11.72
CA GLU A 157 12.89 12.58 -11.89
C GLU A 157 13.09 13.88 -12.67
N ALA A 158 14.12 14.65 -12.31
CA ALA A 158 14.38 15.96 -12.90
C ALA A 158 14.69 15.87 -14.40
N ASP A 159 15.53 14.90 -14.82
CA ASP A 159 15.89 14.75 -16.23
C ASP A 159 14.73 14.13 -17.02
N ALA A 160 14.07 13.12 -16.46
CA ALA A 160 12.87 12.51 -17.06
C ALA A 160 11.75 13.53 -17.29
N LEU A 161 11.54 14.45 -16.33
CA LEU A 161 10.61 15.56 -16.47
C LEU A 161 10.92 16.39 -17.73
N ILE A 162 12.18 16.79 -17.91
CA ILE A 162 12.60 17.60 -19.07
C ILE A 162 12.41 16.83 -20.37
N ARG A 163 12.77 15.54 -20.43
CA ARG A 163 12.57 14.71 -21.63
C ARG A 163 11.10 14.61 -22.03
N HIS A 164 10.20 14.38 -21.07
CA HIS A 164 8.77 14.35 -21.35
C HIS A 164 8.23 15.74 -21.72
N PHE A 165 8.72 16.83 -21.12
CA PHE A 165 8.34 18.18 -21.52
C PHE A 165 8.71 18.49 -22.98
N LEU A 166 9.90 18.07 -23.42
CA LEU A 166 10.35 18.26 -24.80
C LEU A 166 9.48 17.52 -25.82
N GLN A 167 8.83 16.42 -25.40
CA GLN A 167 7.94 15.60 -26.24
C GLN A 167 6.44 15.80 -25.95
N ARG A 168 6.08 16.85 -25.18
CA ARG A 168 4.69 17.17 -24.84
C ARG A 168 3.81 17.34 -26.08
N GLY A 169 2.53 17.00 -25.94
CA GLY A 169 1.54 17.03 -27.03
C GLY A 169 1.36 15.69 -27.76
N GLY A 170 2.28 14.73 -27.55
CA GLY A 170 2.15 13.36 -28.03
C GLY A 170 2.02 12.33 -26.89
N ASN A 171 2.05 11.07 -27.30
CA ASN A 171 2.05 9.89 -26.43
C ASN A 171 3.42 9.22 -26.50
N ASP A 172 3.84 8.65 -25.37
CA ASP A 172 5.04 7.83 -25.28
C ASP A 172 4.78 6.43 -25.84
N THR A 173 5.83 5.61 -25.93
CA THR A 173 5.82 4.24 -26.44
C THR A 173 4.91 3.27 -25.68
N ASP A 174 4.58 3.58 -24.42
CA ASP A 174 3.60 2.84 -23.61
C ASP A 174 2.18 3.39 -23.70
N GLY A 175 1.93 4.34 -24.60
CA GLY A 175 0.62 4.92 -24.85
C GLY A 175 0.22 6.03 -23.88
N ALA A 176 0.95 6.26 -22.79
CA ALA A 176 0.66 7.35 -21.87
C ALA A 176 1.10 8.70 -22.45
N ARG A 177 0.37 9.78 -22.14
CA ARG A 177 0.72 11.13 -22.62
C ARG A 177 2.04 11.61 -22.03
N HIS A 178 2.91 12.21 -22.85
CA HIS A 178 4.15 12.81 -22.34
C HIS A 178 3.87 13.88 -21.27
N SER A 179 2.85 14.71 -21.45
CA SER A 179 2.47 15.72 -20.46
C SER A 179 2.01 15.12 -19.12
N ALA A 180 1.36 13.95 -19.13
CA ALA A 180 0.95 13.26 -17.91
C ALA A 180 2.17 12.68 -17.18
N LYS A 181 3.10 12.04 -17.91
CA LYS A 181 4.38 11.57 -17.33
C LYS A 181 5.21 12.71 -16.77
N MET A 182 5.31 13.83 -17.49
CA MET A 182 5.97 15.04 -17.02
C MET A 182 5.39 15.54 -15.69
N ALA A 183 4.06 15.66 -15.59
CA ALA A 183 3.39 16.09 -14.37
C ALA A 183 3.61 15.09 -13.22
N TRP A 184 3.56 13.79 -13.50
CA TRP A 184 3.88 12.75 -12.53
C TRP A 184 5.31 12.88 -12.00
N ARG A 185 6.29 13.14 -12.88
CA ARG A 185 7.69 13.38 -12.50
C ARG A 185 7.86 14.63 -11.62
N ALA A 186 7.13 15.70 -11.93
CA ALA A 186 7.14 16.91 -11.11
C ALA A 186 6.57 16.66 -9.70
N LEU A 187 5.48 15.91 -9.59
CA LEU A 187 4.90 15.51 -8.30
C LEU A 187 5.86 14.62 -7.50
N ALA A 188 6.47 13.64 -8.15
CA ALA A 188 7.46 12.76 -7.52
C ALA A 188 8.67 13.53 -6.98
N LEU A 189 9.20 14.47 -7.77
CA LEU A 189 10.30 15.34 -7.35
C LEU A 189 9.92 16.20 -6.14
N LEU A 190 8.81 16.93 -6.22
CA LEU A 190 8.33 17.80 -5.14
C LEU A 190 8.07 17.01 -3.85
N GLN A 191 7.49 15.81 -3.95
CA GLN A 191 7.25 14.95 -2.79
C GLN A 191 8.56 14.54 -2.10
N LYS A 192 9.57 14.13 -2.87
CA LYS A 192 10.90 13.78 -2.33
C LYS A 192 11.60 15.00 -1.68
N GLU A 193 11.47 16.19 -2.27
CA GLU A 193 12.01 17.43 -1.69
C GLU A 193 11.37 17.75 -0.34
N ILE A 194 10.03 17.70 -0.26
CA ILE A 194 9.29 17.92 0.99
C ILE A 194 9.67 16.90 2.06
N GLU A 195 9.85 15.62 1.69
CA GLU A 195 10.28 14.56 2.61
C GLU A 195 11.69 14.84 3.15
N ARG A 196 12.64 15.16 2.27
CA ARG A 196 14.03 15.49 2.65
C ARG A 196 14.13 16.71 3.56
N ASP A 197 13.37 17.77 3.28
CA ASP A 197 13.35 18.99 4.10
C ASP A 197 12.84 18.70 5.52
N ARG A 198 11.96 17.69 5.69
CA ARG A 198 11.46 17.27 7.00
C ARG A 198 12.46 16.41 7.76
N GLU A 199 13.19 15.54 7.09
CA GLU A 199 14.25 14.74 7.74
C GLU A 199 15.40 15.62 8.22
N SER A 200 15.58 16.77 7.59
CA SER A 200 16.62 17.75 7.93
C SER A 200 16.21 18.77 9.01
N ALA A 201 14.95 18.74 9.48
CA ALA A 201 14.36 19.72 10.41
C ALA A 201 14.12 19.14 11.82
#